data_AF-A0A1W2CG38-F1
#
_entry.id   AF-A0A1W2CG38-F1
#
_cell.length_a   1.000
_cell.length_b   1.000
_cell.length_c   1.000
_cell.angle_alpha   90.00
_cell.angle_beta   90.00
_cell.angle_gamma   90.00
#
_symmetry.space_group_name_H-M   'P 1'
#
loop_
_entity.id
_entity.type
_entity.pdbx_description
1 polymer ?
#
loop_
_entity_poly.entity_id
_entity_poly.type
_entity_poly.pdbx_seq_one_letter_code
_entity_poly.pdbx_strand_id
1 'polypeptide(L)'
;MKPEAFDPETGEIIEERAADGGRRYPAATTMTDLVAMLNDGAFNQNCADKLQSFSADMEERGVDTGKKVKGKITLTIEVEREHDGVYFFTPDLQFKLPPEKVSRTIGWVTEDNRFTPNKPGQGNLFGTIREITVDARTVRGA
;
A
#
# COMPACT_ATOMS: atom_id res chain seq x y z
N MET A 1 40.23 -23.16 -19.67
CA MET A 1 38.97 -23.71 -19.13
C MET A 1 39.26 -24.08 -17.69
N LYS A 2 38.69 -23.36 -16.71
CA LYS A 2 38.85 -23.73 -15.29
C LYS A 2 37.90 -24.90 -15.00
N PRO A 3 38.29 -25.90 -14.20
CA PRO A 3 37.39 -26.99 -13.84
C PRO A 3 36.24 -26.42 -13.01
N GLU A 4 35.01 -26.65 -13.45
CA GLU A 4 33.80 -26.38 -12.68
C GLU A 4 33.88 -27.19 -11.37
N ALA A 5 33.70 -26.52 -10.23
CA ALA A 5 33.63 -27.19 -8.94
C ALA A 5 32.22 -27.78 -8.81
N PHE A 6 32.12 -29.08 -8.54
CA PHE A 6 30.85 -29.77 -8.32
C PHE A 6 30.75 -30.20 -6.85
N ASP A 7 29.55 -30.17 -6.29
CA ASP A 7 29.25 -30.76 -5.00
C ASP A 7 29.15 -32.30 -5.14
N PRO A 8 29.98 -33.09 -4.44
CA PRO A 8 30.03 -34.54 -4.58
C PRO A 8 28.82 -35.27 -3.95
N GLU A 9 28.02 -34.62 -3.11
CA GLU A 9 26.84 -35.24 -2.47
C GLU A 9 25.55 -34.95 -3.24
N THR A 10 25.40 -33.76 -3.81
CA THR A 10 24.17 -33.34 -4.53
C THR A 10 24.33 -33.36 -6.04
N GLY A 11 25.56 -33.39 -6.57
CA GLY A 11 25.86 -33.31 -7.99
C GLY A 11 25.64 -31.91 -8.59
N GLU A 12 25.39 -30.90 -7.76
CA GLU A 12 25.16 -29.54 -8.21
C GLU A 12 26.46 -28.88 -8.70
N ILE A 13 26.35 -28.13 -9.81
CA ILE A 13 27.44 -27.31 -10.32
C ILE A 13 27.55 -26.06 -9.43
N ILE A 14 28.66 -25.92 -8.72
CA ILE A 14 28.94 -24.75 -7.88
C ILE A 14 29.44 -23.63 -8.81
N GLU A 15 28.51 -23.01 -9.53
CA GLU A 15 28.83 -21.88 -10.39
C GLU A 15 28.85 -20.57 -9.59
N GLU A 16 29.98 -19.86 -9.62
CA GLU A 16 30.11 -18.52 -9.02
C GLU A 16 29.27 -17.45 -9.74
N ARG A 17 28.75 -17.74 -10.93
CA ARG A 17 28.01 -16.80 -11.79
C ARG A 17 26.61 -17.32 -12.11
N ALA A 18 25.68 -16.42 -12.36
CA ALA A 18 24.37 -16.79 -12.85
C ALA A 18 24.47 -17.28 -14.30
N ALA A 19 23.50 -18.10 -14.75
CA ALA A 19 23.49 -18.69 -16.09
C ALA A 19 23.48 -17.64 -17.23
N ASP A 20 23.12 -16.39 -16.91
CA ASP A 20 23.12 -15.23 -17.80
C ASP A 20 24.44 -14.43 -17.77
N GLY A 21 25.45 -14.88 -17.01
CA GLY A 21 26.74 -14.20 -16.86
C GLY A 21 26.73 -13.01 -15.88
N GLY A 22 25.59 -12.74 -15.22
CA GLY A 22 25.47 -11.78 -14.14
C GLY A 22 26.20 -12.25 -12.86
N ARG A 23 26.57 -11.30 -12.00
CA ARG A 23 26.93 -11.63 -10.61
C ARG A 23 25.65 -12.10 -9.92
N ARG A 24 25.60 -13.34 -9.42
CA ARG A 24 24.53 -13.80 -8.54
C ARG A 24 24.39 -12.77 -7.41
N TYR A 25 23.16 -12.41 -7.03
CA TYR A 25 22.95 -11.51 -5.90
C TYR A 25 23.72 -12.08 -4.70
N PRO A 26 24.60 -11.29 -4.05
CA PRO A 26 25.25 -11.77 -2.84
C PRO A 26 24.18 -12.12 -1.82
N ALA A 27 24.46 -13.12 -0.96
CA ALA A 27 23.55 -13.48 0.12
C ALA A 27 23.09 -12.22 0.86
N ALA A 28 21.78 -12.09 1.09
CA ALA A 28 21.25 -10.92 1.77
C ALA A 28 21.77 -10.90 3.22
N THR A 29 22.68 -9.97 3.51
CA THR A 29 23.28 -9.81 4.84
C THR A 29 22.62 -8.71 5.64
N THR A 30 21.95 -7.79 4.95
CA THR A 30 21.22 -6.67 5.52
C THR A 30 19.77 -6.65 5.04
N MET A 31 18.92 -5.90 5.75
CA MET A 31 17.55 -5.66 5.30
C MET A 31 17.50 -4.94 3.94
N THR A 32 18.48 -4.09 3.64
CA THR A 32 18.61 -3.44 2.34
C THR A 32 18.88 -4.45 1.23
N ASP A 33 19.75 -5.43 1.49
CA ASP A 33 20.02 -6.51 0.53
C ASP A 33 18.78 -7.36 0.29
N LEU A 34 18.03 -7.68 1.36
CA LEU A 34 16.77 -8.43 1.24
C LEU A 34 15.77 -7.66 0.37
N VAL A 35 15.59 -6.36 0.63
CA VAL A 35 14.66 -5.52 -0.16
C VAL A 35 15.11 -5.36 -1.62
N ALA A 36 16.42 -5.32 -1.88
CA ALA A 36 16.96 -5.29 -3.24
C ALA A 36 16.76 -6.63 -3.97
N MET A 37 16.74 -7.75 -3.24
CA MET A 37 16.44 -9.09 -3.78
C MET A 37 14.96 -9.27 -4.12
N LEU A 38 14.04 -8.63 -3.39
CA LEU A 38 12.60 -8.79 -3.59
C LEU A 38 12.16 -8.48 -5.03
N ASN A 39 11.41 -9.42 -5.62
CA ASN A 39 10.93 -9.37 -7.00
C ASN A 39 12.05 -9.03 -8.01
N ASP A 40 13.25 -9.58 -7.83
CA ASP A 40 14.42 -9.34 -8.69
C ASP A 40 14.81 -7.85 -8.80
N GLY A 41 14.56 -7.08 -7.73
CA GLY A 41 14.80 -5.64 -7.69
C GLY A 41 13.68 -4.78 -8.29
N ALA A 42 12.69 -5.40 -8.94
CA ALA A 42 11.51 -4.69 -9.46
C ALA A 42 10.67 -4.07 -8.34
N PHE A 43 10.68 -4.68 -7.14
CA PHE A 43 9.98 -4.12 -5.98
C PHE A 43 10.47 -2.70 -5.67
N ASN A 44 11.78 -2.46 -5.69
CA ASN A 44 12.36 -1.16 -5.38
C ASN A 44 11.95 -0.08 -6.40
N GLN A 45 11.92 -0.44 -7.70
CA GLN A 45 11.43 0.47 -8.75
C GLN A 45 9.94 0.80 -8.58
N ASN A 46 9.12 -0.21 -8.30
CA ASN A 46 7.68 -0.03 -8.07
C ASN A 46 7.37 0.82 -6.82
N CYS A 47 8.32 0.92 -5.87
CA CYS A 47 8.19 1.77 -4.69
C CYS A 47 8.49 3.25 -4.99
N ALA A 48 9.34 3.54 -5.98
CA ALA A 48 9.77 4.91 -6.30
C ALA A 48 8.59 5.79 -6.71
N ASP A 49 7.74 5.31 -7.62
CA ASP A 49 6.56 6.05 -8.10
C ASP A 49 5.54 6.30 -6.98
N LYS A 50 5.35 5.32 -6.09
CA LYS A 50 4.46 5.44 -4.93
C LYS A 50 5.01 6.43 -3.90
N LEU A 51 6.32 6.42 -3.65
CA LEU A 51 6.99 7.37 -2.77
C LEU A 51 6.88 8.80 -3.30
N GLN A 52 7.09 8.98 -4.60
CA GLN A 52 6.98 10.29 -5.24
C GLN A 52 5.55 10.84 -5.11
N SER A 53 4.55 10.05 -5.49
CA SER A 53 3.13 10.42 -5.34
C SER A 53 2.78 10.74 -3.89
N PHE A 54 3.23 9.91 -2.93
CA PHE A 54 2.98 10.15 -1.51
C PHE A 54 3.61 11.46 -1.02
N SER A 55 4.82 11.80 -1.47
CA SER A 55 5.47 13.07 -1.12
C SER A 55 4.75 14.28 -1.72
N ALA A 56 4.28 14.17 -2.97
CA ALA A 56 3.52 15.23 -3.63
C ALA A 56 2.20 15.50 -2.89
N ASP A 57 1.44 14.45 -2.56
CA ASP A 57 0.18 14.57 -1.82
C ASP A 57 0.36 15.17 -0.41
N MET A 58 1.48 14.87 0.26
CA MET A 58 1.82 15.43 1.57
C MET A 58 2.06 16.94 1.49
N GLU A 59 2.81 17.38 0.46
CA GLU A 59 3.11 18.80 0.22
C GLU A 59 1.87 19.59 -0.19
N GLU A 60 1.10 19.08 -1.15
CA GLU A 60 -0.15 19.72 -1.60
C GLU A 60 -1.11 19.96 -0.42
N ARG A 61 -1.38 18.93 0.38
CA ARG A 61 -2.26 19.04 1.55
C ARG A 61 -1.66 19.94 2.64
N GLY A 62 -0.33 19.98 2.75
CA GLY A 62 0.36 20.84 3.72
C GLY A 62 0.18 22.31 3.38
N VAL A 63 0.36 22.66 2.11
CA VAL A 63 0.15 24.01 1.58
C VAL A 63 -1.31 24.41 1.68
N ASP A 64 -2.24 23.56 1.22
CA ASP A 64 -3.67 23.88 1.15
C ASP A 64 -4.31 24.10 2.53
N THR A 65 -3.88 23.31 3.52
CA THR A 65 -4.49 23.36 4.86
C THR A 65 -3.76 24.29 5.83
N GLY A 66 -2.51 24.66 5.53
CA GLY A 66 -1.61 25.39 6.44
C GLY A 66 -1.38 24.65 7.77
N LYS A 67 -1.63 23.35 7.82
CA LYS A 67 -1.64 22.53 9.03
C LYS A 67 -0.72 21.33 8.90
N LYS A 68 -0.40 20.73 10.04
CA LYS A 68 0.37 19.49 10.11
C LYS A 68 -0.36 18.35 9.40
N VAL A 69 0.18 17.92 8.27
CA VAL A 69 -0.20 16.69 7.59
C VAL A 69 0.62 15.54 8.20
N LYS A 70 -0.03 14.43 8.50
CA LYS A 70 0.65 13.19 8.92
C LYS A 70 0.68 12.26 7.72
N GLY A 71 1.46 11.20 7.78
CA GLY A 71 1.46 10.16 6.77
C GLY A 71 2.06 8.89 7.35
N LYS A 72 1.72 7.72 6.81
CA LYS A 72 2.23 6.44 7.26
C LYS A 72 2.60 5.57 6.07
N ILE A 73 3.82 5.04 6.10
CA ILE A 73 4.30 4.00 5.18
C ILE A 73 4.38 2.69 5.99
N THR A 74 3.86 1.60 5.45
CA THR A 74 3.92 0.27 6.07
C THR A 74 4.46 -0.73 5.05
N LEU A 75 5.63 -1.31 5.33
CA LEU A 75 6.21 -2.41 4.57
C LEU A 75 5.96 -3.71 5.34
N THR A 76 5.30 -4.66 4.70
CA THR A 76 5.09 -6.02 5.21
C THR A 76 5.81 -6.97 4.28
N ILE A 77 6.54 -7.94 4.83
CA ILE A 77 7.13 -9.04 4.07
C ILE A 77 6.64 -10.32 4.73
N GLU A 78 5.76 -11.03 4.05
CA GLU A 78 5.32 -12.36 4.49
C GLU A 78 6.37 -13.38 4.07
N VAL A 79 6.70 -14.30 4.99
CA VAL A 79 7.74 -15.31 4.80
C VAL A 79 7.14 -16.68 5.04
N GLU A 80 7.16 -17.52 4.00
CA GLU A 80 6.67 -18.88 4.05
C GLU A 80 7.82 -19.84 3.75
N ARG A 81 7.89 -20.96 4.48
CA ARG A 81 8.88 -22.02 4.25
C ARG A 81 8.16 -23.28 3.78
N GLU A 82 8.52 -23.80 2.62
CA GLU A 82 7.99 -25.05 2.09
C GLU A 82 8.80 -26.28 2.57
N HIS A 83 8.26 -27.47 2.29
CA HIS A 83 8.77 -28.75 2.79
C HIS A 83 10.17 -29.13 2.27
N ASP A 84 10.56 -28.57 1.14
CA ASP A 84 11.88 -28.72 0.51
C ASP A 84 12.92 -27.72 1.04
N GLY A 85 12.54 -26.85 1.97
CA GLY A 85 13.42 -25.82 2.51
C GLY A 85 13.49 -24.53 1.68
N VAL A 86 12.68 -24.41 0.62
CA VAL A 86 12.50 -23.16 -0.12
C VAL A 86 11.73 -22.15 0.73
N TYR A 87 12.12 -20.88 0.63
CA TYR A 87 11.44 -19.76 1.28
C TYR A 87 10.82 -18.84 0.25
N PHE A 88 9.55 -18.49 0.45
CA PHE A 88 8.82 -17.50 -0.34
C PHE A 88 8.74 -16.20 0.45
N PHE A 89 9.01 -15.09 -0.24
CA PHE A 89 8.93 -13.75 0.32
C PHE A 89 7.90 -12.94 -0.48
N THR A 90 6.82 -12.54 0.18
CA THR A 90 5.74 -11.76 -0.44
C THR A 90 5.72 -10.36 0.17
N PRO A 91 6.20 -9.34 -0.56
CA PRO A 91 6.21 -7.98 -0.04
C PRO A 91 4.91 -7.22 -0.36
N ASP A 92 4.38 -6.52 0.64
CA ASP A 92 3.30 -5.55 0.51
C ASP A 92 3.74 -4.18 1.02
N LEU A 93 3.36 -3.13 0.28
CA LEU A 93 3.70 -1.74 0.63
C LEU A 93 2.46 -0.85 0.60
N GLN A 94 2.09 -0.34 1.76
CA GLN A 94 0.92 0.52 1.95
C GLN A 94 1.33 1.94 2.32
N PHE A 95 0.77 2.91 1.60
CA PHE A 95 0.85 4.34 1.90
C PHE A 95 -0.50 4.82 2.40
N LYS A 96 -0.53 5.45 3.58
CA LYS A 96 -1.75 5.99 4.18
C LYS A 96 -1.55 7.46 4.51
N LEU A 97 -2.28 8.31 3.82
CA LEU A 97 -2.51 9.68 4.25
C LEU A 97 -3.61 9.66 5.34
N PRO A 98 -3.57 10.60 6.30
CA PRO A 98 -4.64 10.83 7.24
C PRO A 98 -5.89 11.11 6.44
N PRO A 99 -6.99 10.40 6.75
CA PRO A 99 -8.25 10.70 6.10
C PRO A 99 -8.57 12.17 6.38
N GLU A 100 -9.04 12.85 5.34
CA GLU A 100 -9.69 14.14 5.50
C GLU A 100 -10.78 13.97 6.56
N LYS A 101 -10.87 14.90 7.52
CA LYS A 101 -11.83 14.79 8.63
C LYS A 101 -13.25 14.86 8.06
N VAL A 102 -13.79 13.72 7.63
CA VAL A 102 -15.18 13.59 7.22
C VAL A 102 -16.05 13.83 8.44
N SER A 103 -17.03 14.74 8.29
CA SER A 103 -18.03 15.04 9.30
C SER A 103 -18.69 13.75 9.76
N ARG A 104 -18.69 13.50 11.07
CA ARG A 104 -19.28 12.28 11.64
C ARG A 104 -20.80 12.32 11.45
N THR A 105 -21.35 11.35 10.73
CA THR A 105 -22.80 11.13 10.68
C THR A 105 -23.22 10.35 11.93
N ILE A 106 -24.13 10.90 12.73
CA ILE A 106 -24.75 10.19 13.84
C ILE A 106 -25.92 9.37 13.28
N GLY A 107 -25.94 8.07 13.57
CA GLY A 107 -27.02 7.16 13.21
C GLY A 107 -27.52 6.41 14.44
N TRP A 108 -28.83 6.22 14.52
CA TRP A 108 -29.48 5.39 15.54
C TRP A 108 -29.96 4.08 14.91
N VAL A 109 -30.15 3.07 15.75
CA VAL A 109 -30.69 1.77 15.34
C VAL A 109 -32.20 1.75 15.60
N THR A 110 -32.98 1.37 14.60
CA THR A 110 -34.42 1.14 14.70
C THR A 110 -34.74 -0.27 15.21
N GLU A 111 -35.97 -0.51 15.67
CA GLU A 111 -36.41 -1.81 16.19
C GLU A 111 -36.33 -2.95 15.15
N ASP A 112 -36.38 -2.62 13.86
CA ASP A 112 -36.20 -3.53 12.73
C ASP A 112 -34.74 -3.64 12.24
N ASN A 113 -33.76 -3.24 13.07
CA ASN A 113 -32.31 -3.31 12.80
C ASN A 113 -31.85 -2.52 11.57
N ARG A 114 -32.46 -1.37 11.31
CA ARG A 114 -32.02 -0.42 10.28
C ARG A 114 -31.34 0.79 10.91
N PHE A 115 -30.47 1.44 10.14
CA PHE A 115 -29.83 2.69 10.57
C PHE A 115 -30.67 3.88 10.12
N THR A 116 -30.87 4.84 11.02
CA THR A 116 -31.64 6.07 10.76
C THR A 116 -30.87 7.29 11.26
N PRO A 117 -30.90 8.43 10.55
CA PRO A 117 -30.37 9.70 11.05
C PRO A 117 -31.31 10.36 12.07
N ASN A 118 -32.46 9.75 12.39
CA ASN A 118 -33.45 10.28 13.33
C ASN A 118 -33.42 9.49 14.64
N LYS A 119 -33.39 10.19 15.77
CA LYS A 119 -33.39 9.55 17.09
C LYS A 119 -34.74 8.84 17.38
N PRO A 120 -34.73 7.54 17.73
CA PRO A 120 -35.93 6.82 18.14
C PRO A 120 -36.60 7.49 19.35
N GLY A 121 -37.93 7.67 19.29
CA GLY A 121 -38.71 8.28 20.38
C GLY A 121 -38.65 9.81 20.49
N GLN A 122 -37.91 10.49 19.60
CA GLN A 122 -37.94 11.95 19.47
C GLN A 122 -38.82 12.33 18.28
N GLY A 123 -39.87 13.14 18.50
CA GLY A 123 -40.64 13.71 17.39
C GLY A 123 -39.75 14.56 16.46
N ASN A 124 -40.07 14.61 15.17
CA ASN A 124 -39.27 15.32 14.16
C ASN A 124 -39.08 16.80 14.52
N LEU A 125 -37.91 17.14 15.05
CA LEU A 125 -37.52 18.53 15.37
C LEU A 125 -36.74 19.22 14.24
N PHE A 126 -36.38 18.47 13.19
CA PHE A 126 -35.78 19.01 11.97
C PHE A 126 -36.40 18.32 10.76
N GLY A 127 -36.80 19.11 9.75
CA GLY A 127 -37.38 18.62 8.51
C GLY A 127 -36.50 17.56 7.84
N THR A 128 -37.16 16.68 7.10
CA THR A 128 -36.59 15.69 6.18
C THR A 128 -35.29 16.14 5.52
N ILE A 129 -34.39 15.18 5.29
CA ILE A 129 -33.14 15.30 4.50
C ILE A 129 -33.24 16.50 3.55
N ARG A 130 -32.38 17.50 3.73
CA ARG A 130 -32.29 18.62 2.78
C ARG A 130 -32.05 18.03 1.40
N GLU A 131 -33.05 18.11 0.54
CA GLU A 131 -32.90 17.82 -0.87
C GLU A 131 -31.95 18.87 -1.44
N ILE A 132 -30.75 18.45 -1.85
CA ILE A 132 -29.84 19.32 -2.57
C ILE A 132 -30.23 19.23 -4.04
N THR A 133 -31.12 20.11 -4.49
CA THR A 133 -31.35 20.31 -5.92
C THR A 133 -30.12 21.00 -6.50
N VAL A 134 -29.19 20.22 -7.07
CA VAL A 134 -28.05 20.77 -7.80
C VAL A 134 -28.56 21.10 -9.20
N ASP A 135 -28.97 22.35 -9.44
CA ASP A 135 -29.21 22.81 -10.80
C ASP A 135 -27.89 22.75 -11.59
N ALA A 136 -27.91 22.02 -12.69
CA ALA A 136 -26.75 21.89 -13.58
C ALA A 136 -26.39 23.27 -14.14
N ARG A 137 -25.27 23.83 -13.67
CA ARG A 137 -24.69 25.07 -14.19
C ARG A 137 -24.37 24.88 -15.67
N THR A 138 -25.20 25.43 -16.54
CA THR A 138 -24.94 25.47 -17.98
C THR A 138 -23.80 26.45 -18.21
N VAL A 139 -22.60 25.92 -18.47
CA VAL A 139 -21.48 26.72 -18.96
C VAL A 139 -21.79 27.03 -20.42
N ARG A 140 -22.38 28.21 -20.68
CA ARG A 140 -22.43 28.76 -22.05
C ARG A 140 -21.04 29.30 -22.38
N GLY A 141 -20.27 28.51 -23.14
CA GLY A 141 -19.12 29.01 -23.89
C GLY A 141 -19.61 29.85 -25.07
N ALA A 142 -19.06 31.05 -25.17
CA ALA A 142 -19.23 32.02 -26.24
C ALA A 142 -18.41 31.66 -27.48
#